data_AF-A0A1M6F416-F1
#
_entry.id   AF-A0A1M6F416-F1
#
_cell.length_a   1.000
_cell.length_b   1.000
_cell.length_c   1.000
_cell.angle_alpha   90.00
_cell.angle_beta   90.00
_cell.angle_gamma   90.00
#
_symmetry.space_group_name_H-M   'P 1'
#
loop_
_entity.id
_entity.type
_entity.pdbx_description
1 polymer ?
#
loop_
_entity_poly.entity_id
_entity_poly.type
_entity_poly.pdbx_seq_one_letter_code
_entity_poly.pdbx_strand_id
1 'polypeptide(L)'
;MVKKLKYCIFLIIVLVVSKINAQVGINTITPLSTLDINGNVSLKVMTLNGTNTGGGGAATLINDGVYISVRPLATDDKFQLPDPTLFPGRIYIIRNIQNSVTAQLTTTSGMLFPKNSTTGSSNLYMYEGNLRTVIVISDGVNWTYMN
;
A
#
# COMPACT_ATOMS: atom_id res chain seq x y z
N MET A 1 -40.87 27.86 37.97
CA MET A 1 -40.89 27.29 36.59
C MET A 1 -39.64 27.67 35.79
N VAL A 2 -39.27 28.95 35.71
CA VAL A 2 -38.11 29.44 34.91
C VAL A 2 -36.76 28.80 35.30
N LYS A 3 -36.49 28.58 36.60
CA LYS A 3 -35.24 27.93 37.04
C LYS A 3 -35.10 26.50 36.49
N LYS A 4 -36.18 25.72 36.46
CA LYS A 4 -36.16 24.33 35.95
C LYS A 4 -35.93 24.26 34.43
N LEU A 5 -36.49 25.21 33.67
CA LEU A 5 -36.30 25.29 32.21
C LEU A 5 -34.85 25.61 31.82
N LYS A 6 -34.18 26.49 32.57
CA LYS A 6 -32.77 26.84 32.33
C LYS A 6 -31.84 25.63 32.52
N TYR A 7 -32.07 24.82 33.56
CA TYR A 7 -31.30 23.60 33.78
C TYR A 7 -31.50 22.57 32.66
N CYS A 8 -32.73 22.42 32.14
CA CYS A 8 -32.98 21.52 31.00
C CYS A 8 -32.27 21.99 29.71
N ILE A 9 -32.27 23.28 29.41
CA ILE A 9 -31.60 23.82 28.22
C ILE A 9 -30.08 23.63 28.33
N PHE A 10 -29.51 23.89 29.50
CA PHE A 10 -28.08 23.67 29.74
C PHE A 10 -27.69 22.19 29.55
N LEU A 11 -28.49 21.27 30.07
CA LEU A 11 -28.26 19.83 29.91
C LEU A 11 -28.31 19.39 28.44
N ILE A 12 -29.26 19.92 27.65
CA ILE A 12 -29.37 19.63 26.21
C ILE A 12 -28.15 20.15 25.45
N ILE A 13 -27.66 21.35 25.78
CA ILE A 13 -26.47 21.90 25.12
C ILE A 13 -25.26 21.02 25.40
N VAL A 14 -25.01 20.64 26.66
CA VAL A 14 -23.87 19.78 27.06
C VAL A 14 -23.87 18.44 26.32
N LEU A 15 -25.05 17.82 26.12
CA LEU A 15 -25.19 16.53 25.43
C LEU A 15 -24.96 16.62 23.91
N VAL A 16 -25.08 17.80 23.31
CA VAL A 16 -24.86 18.02 21.87
C VAL A 16 -23.38 18.28 21.56
N VAL A 17 -22.61 18.90 22.48
CA VAL A 17 -21.19 19.23 22.23
C VAL A 17 -20.24 18.02 22.40
N SER A 18 -20.66 16.94 23.05
CA SER A 18 -19.80 15.77 23.34
C SER A 18 -19.59 14.81 22.15
N LYS A 19 -19.96 15.17 20.93
CA LYS A 19 -19.81 14.33 19.72
C LYS A 19 -18.63 14.75 18.84
N ILE A 20 -17.41 14.69 19.37
CA ILE A 20 -16.19 14.90 18.58
C ILE A 20 -15.57 13.51 18.27
N ASN A 21 -15.52 13.14 17.00
CA ASN A 21 -15.07 11.83 16.54
C ASN A 21 -13.64 11.93 15.95
N ALA A 22 -12.60 11.56 16.70
CA ALA A 22 -11.26 11.29 16.16
C ALA A 22 -11.19 9.80 15.79
N GLN A 23 -11.50 9.44 14.54
CA GLN A 23 -11.52 8.04 14.10
C GLN A 23 -10.67 7.88 12.83
N VAL A 24 -10.20 6.68 12.47
CA VAL A 24 -9.23 6.50 11.35
C VAL A 24 -9.82 6.01 10.02
N GLY A 25 -11.14 6.02 9.86
CA GLY A 25 -11.70 6.14 8.50
C GLY A 25 -11.86 4.82 7.77
N ILE A 26 -11.90 3.71 8.49
CA ILE A 26 -11.94 2.39 7.87
C ILE A 26 -13.38 2.10 7.39
N ASN A 27 -13.61 2.29 6.08
CA ASN A 27 -14.84 2.01 5.30
C ASN A 27 -16.12 2.76 5.73
N THR A 28 -16.14 4.11 5.69
CA THR A 28 -17.24 4.90 6.30
C THR A 28 -17.37 6.37 5.82
N ILE A 29 -18.60 6.93 6.00
CA ILE A 29 -19.13 8.21 5.43
C ILE A 29 -19.08 9.43 6.35
N THR A 30 -18.67 9.23 7.58
CA THR A 30 -17.78 10.22 8.16
C THR A 30 -16.43 9.65 7.75
N PRO A 31 -15.63 10.30 6.89
CA PRO A 31 -14.22 9.99 6.69
C PRO A 31 -13.43 10.81 7.70
N LEU A 32 -12.52 10.14 8.36
CA LEU A 32 -12.52 10.26 9.80
C LEU A 32 -11.26 10.85 10.36
N SER A 33 -10.24 10.91 9.53
CA SER A 33 -8.94 10.54 10.02
C SER A 33 -7.96 11.64 9.75
N THR A 34 -7.44 12.16 10.84
CA THR A 34 -6.01 12.29 10.95
C THR A 34 -5.47 10.97 11.48
N LEU A 35 -4.51 10.36 10.79
CA LEU A 35 -3.67 9.36 11.41
C LEU A 35 -2.48 10.10 12.01
N ASP A 36 -2.51 10.34 13.33
CA ASP A 36 -1.37 10.89 14.06
C ASP A 36 -0.75 9.80 14.93
N ILE A 37 0.55 9.56 14.71
CA ILE A 37 1.34 8.60 15.47
C ILE A 37 2.52 9.37 16.04
N ASN A 38 2.41 9.76 17.31
CA ASN A 38 3.47 10.42 18.06
C ASN A 38 4.50 9.41 18.62
N GLY A 39 4.97 8.52 17.72
CA GLY A 39 5.81 7.35 17.98
C GLY A 39 6.26 6.68 16.68
N ASN A 40 6.63 5.40 16.72
CA ASN A 40 7.01 4.66 15.49
C ASN A 40 5.86 3.82 14.92
N VAL A 41 5.85 3.67 13.59
CA VAL A 41 4.96 2.74 12.88
C VAL A 41 5.74 1.49 12.50
N SER A 42 5.33 0.33 12.99
CA SER A 42 5.84 -0.95 12.52
C SER A 42 4.94 -1.50 11.42
N LEU A 43 5.55 -1.90 10.31
CA LEU A 43 4.85 -2.45 9.15
C LEU A 43 4.95 -3.96 9.14
N LYS A 44 3.94 -4.65 8.60
CA LYS A 44 4.07 -6.09 8.32
C LYS A 44 5.13 -6.29 7.25
N VAL A 45 6.19 -7.01 7.65
CA VAL A 45 7.28 -7.44 6.78
C VAL A 45 7.07 -8.88 6.38
N MET A 46 7.30 -9.20 5.11
CA MET A 46 7.28 -10.58 4.63
C MET A 46 8.38 -10.83 3.63
N THR A 47 8.73 -12.11 3.45
CA THR A 47 9.66 -12.56 2.41
C THR A 47 8.95 -13.50 1.47
N LEU A 48 9.06 -13.24 0.18
CA LEU A 48 8.52 -14.08 -0.89
C LEU A 48 9.65 -14.73 -1.68
N ASN A 49 9.58 -16.04 -1.85
CA ASN A 49 10.50 -16.75 -2.74
C ASN A 49 9.96 -16.70 -4.16
N GLY A 50 10.88 -16.55 -5.12
CA GLY A 50 10.59 -16.82 -6.52
C GLY A 50 10.31 -18.30 -6.75
N THR A 51 9.76 -18.62 -7.91
CA THR A 51 9.37 -19.97 -8.28
C THR A 51 10.55 -20.80 -8.81
N ASN A 52 11.75 -20.20 -8.94
CA ASN A 52 12.94 -20.83 -9.54
C ASN A 52 12.71 -21.25 -11.01
N THR A 53 11.93 -20.46 -11.75
CA THR A 53 11.57 -20.74 -13.16
C THR A 53 11.87 -19.56 -14.11
N GLY A 54 12.36 -18.45 -13.57
CA GLY A 54 12.79 -17.25 -14.30
C GLY A 54 11.65 -16.49 -14.97
N GLY A 55 11.99 -15.61 -15.93
CA GLY A 55 11.02 -14.71 -16.57
C GLY A 55 9.90 -15.40 -17.36
N GLY A 56 10.15 -16.62 -17.86
CA GLY A 56 9.14 -17.45 -18.52
C GLY A 56 8.18 -18.17 -17.56
N GLY A 57 8.51 -18.19 -16.27
CA GLY A 57 7.89 -18.99 -15.22
C GLY A 57 6.51 -18.53 -14.74
N ALA A 58 5.99 -19.20 -13.71
CA ALA A 58 4.83 -18.71 -12.97
C ALA A 58 5.24 -17.58 -12.02
N ALA A 59 4.32 -16.64 -11.75
CA ALA A 59 4.56 -15.55 -10.80
C ALA A 59 4.23 -15.94 -9.37
N THR A 60 5.04 -15.50 -8.41
CA THR A 60 4.69 -15.47 -6.99
C THR A 60 3.82 -14.24 -6.72
N LEU A 61 2.61 -14.43 -6.21
CA LEU A 61 1.67 -13.33 -6.00
C LEU A 61 2.04 -12.50 -4.76
N ILE A 62 1.91 -11.18 -4.88
CA ILE A 62 1.97 -10.23 -3.77
C ILE A 62 0.53 -9.90 -3.37
N ASN A 63 0.06 -10.44 -2.25
CA ASN A 63 -1.32 -10.28 -1.79
C ASN A 63 -1.43 -9.88 -0.31
N ASP A 64 -0.31 -9.63 0.36
CA ASP A 64 -0.21 -9.38 1.80
C ASP A 64 1.00 -8.49 2.10
N GLY A 65 1.10 -8.00 3.33
CA GLY A 65 2.21 -7.19 3.83
C GLY A 65 2.21 -5.75 3.33
N VAL A 66 3.18 -4.98 3.83
CA VAL A 66 3.48 -3.64 3.31
C VAL A 66 4.93 -3.60 2.87
N TYR A 67 5.86 -4.12 3.68
CA TYR A 67 7.26 -4.28 3.27
C TYR A 67 7.51 -5.72 2.79
N ILE A 68 7.84 -5.87 1.52
CA ILE A 68 7.97 -7.15 0.83
C ILE A 68 9.42 -7.34 0.42
N SER A 69 10.10 -8.30 1.05
CA SER A 69 11.40 -8.78 0.59
C SER A 69 11.18 -9.85 -0.48
N VAL A 70 11.48 -9.55 -1.73
CA VAL A 70 11.43 -10.55 -2.80
C VAL A 70 12.80 -11.23 -2.92
N ARG A 71 12.78 -12.55 -2.99
CA ARG A 71 13.96 -13.41 -3.09
C ARG A 71 13.83 -14.28 -4.36
N PRO A 72 14.23 -13.76 -5.52
CA PRO A 72 14.28 -14.58 -6.73
C PRO A 72 15.26 -15.75 -6.53
N LEU A 73 14.93 -16.92 -7.05
CA LEU A 73 15.76 -18.13 -7.01
C LEU A 73 16.41 -18.42 -8.38
N ALA A 74 15.77 -17.94 -9.46
CA ALA A 74 16.32 -17.86 -10.80
C ALA A 74 16.22 -16.43 -11.35
N THR A 75 17.05 -16.09 -12.34
CA THR A 75 17.04 -14.76 -12.98
C THR A 75 15.68 -14.46 -13.57
N ASP A 76 15.15 -13.29 -13.22
CA ASP A 76 13.85 -12.77 -13.63
C ASP A 76 12.65 -13.56 -13.09
N ASP A 77 12.81 -14.28 -11.96
CA ASP A 77 11.65 -14.83 -11.24
C ASP A 77 10.62 -13.72 -10.98
N LYS A 78 9.36 -14.03 -11.31
CA LYS A 78 8.25 -13.07 -11.31
C LYS A 78 7.59 -12.93 -9.95
N PHE A 79 7.35 -11.68 -9.55
CA PHE A 79 6.53 -11.30 -8.41
C PHE A 79 5.41 -10.39 -8.91
N GLN A 80 4.16 -10.73 -8.66
CA GLN A 80 3.03 -10.06 -9.30
C GLN A 80 2.19 -9.26 -8.30
N LEU A 81 2.08 -7.95 -8.57
CA LEU A 81 1.12 -7.06 -7.93
C LEU A 81 -0.31 -7.44 -8.32
N PRO A 82 -1.29 -7.25 -7.42
CA PRO A 82 -2.68 -7.52 -7.74
C PRO A 82 -3.24 -6.49 -8.73
N ASP A 83 -4.45 -6.72 -9.20
CA ASP A 83 -5.17 -5.77 -10.06
C ASP A 83 -5.30 -4.41 -9.36
N PRO A 84 -4.72 -3.32 -9.90
CA PRO A 84 -4.77 -2.00 -9.27
C PRO A 84 -6.19 -1.45 -9.15
N THR A 85 -7.11 -1.82 -10.05
CA THR A 85 -8.50 -1.33 -10.06
C THR A 85 -9.31 -1.86 -8.89
N LEU A 86 -8.96 -3.05 -8.38
CA LEU A 86 -9.60 -3.64 -7.21
C LEU A 86 -9.05 -3.10 -5.88
N PHE A 87 -7.89 -2.44 -5.93
CA PHE A 87 -7.17 -2.00 -4.74
C PHE A 87 -6.62 -0.57 -4.88
N PRO A 88 -7.47 0.44 -5.15
CA PRO A 88 -7.04 1.83 -5.22
C PRO A 88 -6.38 2.28 -3.90
N GLY A 89 -5.28 3.02 -3.99
CA GLY A 89 -4.54 3.56 -2.84
C GLY A 89 -3.69 2.55 -2.06
N ARG A 90 -3.65 1.28 -2.49
CA ARG A 90 -2.81 0.25 -1.87
C ARG A 90 -1.32 0.56 -2.07
N ILE A 91 -0.53 0.42 -1.00
CA ILE A 91 0.90 0.74 -0.98
C ILE A 91 1.72 -0.51 -0.63
N TYR A 92 2.80 -0.72 -1.36
CA TYR A 92 3.85 -1.68 -0.99
C TYR A 92 5.23 -1.05 -1.08
N ILE A 93 6.13 -1.46 -0.21
CA ILE A 93 7.58 -1.24 -0.29
C ILE A 93 8.18 -2.59 -0.66
N ILE A 94 8.77 -2.70 -1.85
CA ILE A 94 9.25 -3.98 -2.38
C ILE A 94 10.76 -3.88 -2.55
N ARG A 95 11.50 -4.83 -1.98
CA ARG A 95 12.96 -4.90 -2.06
C ARG A 95 13.41 -6.25 -2.58
N ASN A 96 14.24 -6.26 -3.63
CA ASN A 96 15.00 -7.45 -3.95
C ASN A 96 16.13 -7.63 -2.93
N ILE A 97 16.09 -8.74 -2.19
CA ILE A 97 17.10 -9.08 -1.18
C ILE A 97 18.20 -10.00 -1.70
N GLN A 98 18.18 -10.38 -2.97
CA GLN A 98 19.27 -11.09 -3.63
C GLN A 98 20.29 -10.10 -4.21
N ASN A 99 21.57 -10.43 -4.07
CA ASN A 99 22.66 -9.56 -4.52
C ASN A 99 22.99 -9.73 -6.01
N SER A 100 22.77 -10.93 -6.55
CA SER A 100 23.20 -11.31 -7.91
C SER A 100 22.08 -11.85 -8.80
N VAL A 101 20.85 -11.93 -8.30
CA VAL A 101 19.72 -12.49 -9.04
C VAL A 101 18.66 -11.42 -9.23
N THR A 102 18.31 -11.16 -10.49
CA THR A 102 17.26 -10.19 -10.85
C THR A 102 15.89 -10.73 -10.48
N ALA A 103 15.05 -9.89 -9.88
CA ALA A 103 13.62 -10.14 -9.74
C ALA A 103 12.85 -9.36 -10.80
N GLN A 104 11.75 -9.92 -11.29
CA GLN A 104 10.84 -9.22 -12.19
C GLN A 104 9.53 -8.90 -11.44
N LEU A 105 9.25 -7.61 -11.22
CA LEU A 105 7.94 -7.18 -10.71
C LEU A 105 6.98 -7.00 -11.89
N THR A 106 5.79 -7.58 -11.78
CA THR A 106 4.72 -7.47 -12.78
C THR A 106 3.41 -7.07 -12.11
N THR A 107 2.37 -6.85 -12.90
CA THR A 107 1.01 -6.61 -12.41
C THR A 107 0.02 -7.52 -13.15
N THR A 108 -1.08 -7.89 -12.51
CA THR A 108 -2.15 -8.69 -13.15
C THR A 108 -2.88 -7.91 -14.25
N SER A 109 -2.98 -6.59 -14.10
CA SER A 109 -3.58 -5.67 -15.07
C SER A 109 -3.03 -4.25 -14.86
N GLY A 110 -3.36 -3.32 -15.75
CA GLY A 110 -2.76 -1.99 -15.76
C GLY A 110 -1.27 -2.04 -16.11
N MET A 111 -0.56 -0.93 -15.86
CA MET A 111 0.87 -0.79 -16.14
C MET A 111 1.61 -0.22 -14.92
N LEU A 112 2.94 -0.35 -14.93
CA LEU A 112 3.88 0.21 -13.95
C LEU A 112 4.47 1.52 -14.48
N PHE A 113 4.11 2.64 -13.88
CA PHE A 113 4.61 3.97 -14.24
C PHE A 113 5.69 4.44 -13.26
N PRO A 114 6.86 4.87 -13.74
CA PRO A 114 7.82 5.57 -12.89
C PRO A 114 7.27 6.92 -12.41
N LYS A 115 7.70 7.38 -11.24
CA LYS A 115 7.32 8.67 -10.63
C LYS A 115 7.48 9.91 -11.54
N ASN A 116 8.29 9.82 -12.60
CA ASN A 116 8.67 10.94 -13.46
C ASN A 116 8.38 10.72 -14.95
N SER A 117 7.58 9.71 -15.32
CA SER A 117 7.24 9.49 -16.73
C SER A 117 5.80 9.04 -16.93
N THR A 118 5.27 9.41 -18.09
CA THR A 118 3.94 9.06 -18.59
C THR A 118 3.95 7.81 -19.47
N THR A 119 5.06 7.09 -19.51
CA THR A 119 5.18 5.81 -20.22
C THR A 119 5.27 4.68 -19.21
N GLY A 120 4.26 3.81 -19.22
CA GLY A 120 4.20 2.63 -18.36
C GLY A 120 4.90 1.41 -18.99
N SER A 121 5.32 0.48 -18.14
CA SER A 121 5.80 -0.85 -18.54
C SER A 121 4.93 -1.95 -17.94
N SER A 122 4.89 -3.12 -18.58
CA SER A 122 4.25 -4.32 -18.01
C SER A 122 5.11 -5.01 -16.95
N ASN A 123 6.40 -4.67 -16.88
CA ASN A 123 7.36 -5.25 -15.96
C ASN A 123 8.40 -4.25 -15.45
N LEU A 124 9.01 -4.59 -14.31
CA LEU A 124 10.14 -3.92 -13.71
C LEU A 124 11.22 -4.94 -13.36
N TYR A 125 12.46 -4.69 -13.76
CA TYR A 125 13.59 -5.53 -13.37
C TYR A 125 14.29 -4.92 -12.15
N MET A 126 14.33 -5.67 -11.05
CA MET A 126 14.89 -5.24 -9.77
C MET A 126 16.18 -6.01 -9.50
N TYR A 127 17.32 -5.33 -9.53
CA TYR A 127 18.65 -5.91 -9.30
C TYR A 127 19.60 -4.89 -8.67
N GLU A 128 20.85 -5.27 -8.39
CA GLU A 128 21.83 -4.37 -7.80
C GLU A 128 22.05 -3.13 -8.67
N GLY A 129 21.94 -1.94 -8.07
CA GLY A 129 22.07 -0.66 -8.79
C GLY A 129 20.86 -0.23 -9.62
N ASN A 130 19.82 -1.08 -9.77
CA ASN A 130 18.63 -0.74 -10.53
C ASN A 130 17.35 -1.16 -9.82
N LEU A 131 16.59 -0.16 -9.34
CA LEU A 131 15.25 -0.35 -8.77
C LEU A 131 15.21 -1.45 -7.70
N ARG A 132 16.32 -1.58 -6.96
CA ARG A 132 16.51 -2.62 -5.93
C ARG A 132 15.46 -2.53 -4.83
N THR A 133 14.98 -1.33 -4.55
CA THR A 133 13.84 -1.07 -3.68
C THR A 133 12.94 -0.06 -4.35
N VAL A 134 11.65 -0.34 -4.36
CA VAL A 134 10.62 0.57 -4.87
C VAL A 134 9.45 0.66 -3.90
N ILE A 135 8.85 1.84 -3.83
CA ILE A 135 7.52 2.04 -3.28
C ILE A 135 6.55 2.00 -4.46
N VAL A 136 5.51 1.18 -4.41
CA VAL A 136 4.45 1.14 -5.43
C VAL A 136 3.12 1.54 -4.81
N ILE A 137 2.35 2.34 -5.52
CA ILE A 137 1.05 2.86 -5.10
C ILE A 137 0.06 2.65 -6.24
N SER A 138 -1.08 2.02 -5.95
CA SER A 138 -2.18 1.92 -6.92
C SER A 138 -2.92 3.26 -7.00
N ASP A 139 -3.08 3.79 -8.21
CA ASP A 139 -3.92 4.97 -8.48
C ASP A 139 -5.38 4.61 -8.79
N GLY A 140 -5.74 3.31 -8.72
CA GLY A 140 -7.05 2.78 -9.10
C GLY A 140 -7.17 2.35 -10.56
N VAL A 141 -6.11 2.47 -11.37
CA VAL A 141 -6.04 1.99 -12.76
C VAL A 141 -4.70 1.32 -13.05
N ASN A 142 -3.62 1.89 -12.53
CA ASN A 142 -2.23 1.50 -12.74
C ASN A 142 -1.49 1.51 -11.40
N TRP A 143 -0.22 1.08 -11.45
CA TRP A 143 0.71 1.20 -10.34
C TRP A 143 1.75 2.28 -10.65
N THR A 144 1.88 3.28 -9.78
CA THR A 144 3.00 4.24 -9.84
C THR A 144 4.10 3.78 -8.89
N TYR A 145 5.36 3.82 -9.33
CA TYR A 145 6.50 3.42 -8.51
C TYR A 145 7.54 4.54 -8.31
N MET A 146 8.20 4.50 -7.15
CA MET A 146 9.23 5.44 -6.71
C MET A 146 10.44 4.68 -6.17
N ASN A 147 11.65 5.15 -6.49
CA ASN A 147 12.93 4.71 -5.90
C ASN A 147 13.77 5.90 -5.43
#